data_AF-A0A4P2QVD1-F1
#
_entry.id   AF-A0A4P2QVD1-F1
#
_cell.length_a   1.000
_cell.length_b   1.000
_cell.length_c   1.000
_cell.angle_alpha   90.00
_cell.angle_beta   90.00
_cell.angle_gamma   90.00
#
_symmetry.space_group_name_H-M   'P 1'
#
loop_
_entity.id
_entity.type
_entity.pdbx_description
1 polymer ?
#
loop_
_entity_poly.entity_id
_entity_poly.type
_entity_poly.pdbx_seq_one_letter_code
_entity_poly.pdbx_strand_id
1 'polypeptide(L)'
;MSQDAHADKLAKNKAVLGRQGNKHRENGHSHISGNGGKRAVYDDLMTIRRGLRMHKPRPIVPKDKSVQPWSDQHAEGYTFKHFKAAGANTPYRNQAQHMIPVEFFSVKSIGADELAVMQKVDYDINNGENIIFLPEHASKVVIHRLPNHCGSHPVYNRVVKTEAARLRQRLQKAIDKDKDHTEWNPPEDIPAELKSLQKSLWNLTVRMVGVGLSNINELEKGKLAPSAGS
;
A
#
# COMPACT_ATOMS: atom_id res chain seq x y z
N MET A 1 42.95 -9.99 1.29
CA MET A 1 42.11 -11.01 0.65
C MET A 1 40.68 -10.54 0.77
N SER A 2 40.01 -10.30 -0.36
CA SER A 2 38.67 -9.70 -0.44
C SER A 2 37.61 -10.66 0.13
N GLN A 3 36.67 -10.14 0.91
CA GLN A 3 35.52 -10.87 1.46
C GLN A 3 34.48 -11.10 0.35
N ASP A 4 34.89 -11.84 -0.68
CA ASP A 4 34.09 -12.05 -1.89
C ASP A 4 32.86 -12.92 -1.59
N ALA A 5 31.71 -12.26 -1.68
CA ALA A 5 30.55 -12.78 -2.40
C ALA A 5 29.85 -14.02 -1.82
N HIS A 6 29.50 -14.00 -0.53
CA HIS A 6 28.59 -14.99 0.06
C HIS A 6 27.21 -15.06 -0.62
N ALA A 7 26.80 -14.02 -1.38
CA ALA A 7 25.46 -13.95 -1.99
C ALA A 7 25.42 -14.21 -3.51
N ASP A 8 26.55 -14.19 -4.24
CA ASP A 8 26.53 -14.25 -5.71
C ASP A 8 26.41 -15.66 -6.29
N LYS A 9 26.67 -16.71 -5.49
CA LYS A 9 26.70 -18.08 -5.99
C LYS A 9 25.36 -18.84 -5.93
N LEU A 10 24.27 -18.24 -5.46
CA LEU A 10 23.07 -19.00 -5.07
C LEU A 10 21.74 -18.41 -5.52
N ALA A 11 20.89 -19.31 -6.05
CA ALA A 11 19.49 -19.20 -6.46
C ALA A 11 19.11 -18.02 -7.39
N LYS A 12 18.23 -18.30 -8.37
CA LYS A 12 17.64 -17.24 -9.20
C LYS A 12 16.92 -16.22 -8.32
N ASN A 13 17.02 -14.93 -8.66
CA ASN A 13 16.22 -13.90 -8.01
C ASN A 13 14.74 -14.22 -8.19
N LYS A 14 14.01 -14.29 -7.07
CA LYS A 14 12.57 -14.60 -7.03
C LYS A 14 11.75 -13.33 -6.77
N ALA A 15 12.31 -12.38 -6.04
CA ALA A 15 11.60 -11.19 -5.64
C ALA A 15 11.39 -10.23 -6.82
N VAL A 16 10.24 -9.56 -6.82
CA VAL A 16 9.97 -8.38 -7.65
C VAL A 16 9.87 -7.19 -6.71
N LEU A 17 10.91 -6.36 -6.65
CA LEU A 17 11.02 -5.26 -5.69
C LEU A 17 10.83 -3.87 -6.31
N GLY A 18 10.72 -3.77 -7.64
CA GLY A 18 10.49 -2.53 -8.38
C GLY A 18 9.14 -2.48 -9.09
N ARG A 19 8.76 -1.29 -9.58
CA ARG A 19 7.55 -1.14 -10.41
C ARG A 19 7.73 -1.84 -11.76
N GLN A 20 6.71 -2.59 -12.19
CA GLN A 20 6.68 -3.21 -13.52
C GLN A 20 5.47 -2.72 -14.33
N GLY A 21 5.66 -1.64 -15.10
CA GLY A 21 4.61 -1.06 -15.94
C GLY A 21 3.29 -0.84 -15.19
N ASN A 22 2.17 -1.16 -15.82
CA ASN A 22 0.82 -1.02 -15.22
C ASN A 22 0.36 -2.25 -14.42
N LYS A 23 1.16 -3.32 -14.30
CA LYS A 23 0.75 -4.58 -13.67
C LYS A 23 0.27 -4.39 -12.23
N HIS A 24 0.92 -3.52 -11.46
CA HIS A 24 0.52 -3.20 -10.09
C HIS A 24 -0.91 -2.67 -10.00
N ARG A 25 -1.33 -1.82 -10.96
CA ARG A 25 -2.68 -1.28 -11.01
C ARG A 25 -3.71 -2.37 -11.33
N GLU A 26 -3.41 -3.23 -12.30
CA GLU A 26 -4.26 -4.35 -12.68
C GLU A 26 -4.41 -5.36 -11.53
N ASN A 27 -3.30 -5.71 -10.89
CA ASN A 27 -3.26 -6.59 -9.72
C ASN A 27 -4.08 -6.00 -8.57
N GLY A 28 -3.89 -4.72 -8.25
CA GLY A 28 -4.67 -4.03 -7.22
C GLY A 28 -6.15 -3.98 -7.53
N HIS A 29 -6.52 -3.70 -8.78
CA HIS A 29 -7.91 -3.69 -9.22
C HIS A 29 -8.56 -5.08 -9.06
N SER A 30 -7.89 -6.12 -9.54
CA SER A 30 -8.37 -7.51 -9.43
C SER A 30 -8.53 -7.93 -7.96
N HIS A 31 -7.51 -7.67 -7.13
CA HIS A 31 -7.52 -8.04 -5.73
C HIS A 31 -8.62 -7.31 -4.95
N ILE A 32 -8.79 -6.00 -5.12
CA ILE A 32 -9.85 -5.25 -4.41
C ILE A 32 -11.24 -5.66 -4.92
N SER A 33 -11.40 -5.92 -6.23
CA SER A 33 -12.68 -6.39 -6.78
C SER A 33 -13.14 -7.70 -6.13
N GLY A 34 -12.20 -8.64 -5.94
CA GLY A 34 -12.42 -9.95 -5.31
C GLY A 34 -12.41 -9.94 -3.78
N ASN A 35 -11.96 -8.86 -3.14
CA ASN A 35 -11.87 -8.76 -1.68
C ASN A 35 -12.95 -7.83 -1.13
N GLY A 36 -14.06 -8.41 -0.67
CA GLY A 36 -15.21 -7.64 -0.16
C GLY A 36 -14.86 -6.69 0.99
N GLY A 37 -13.91 -7.04 1.86
CA GLY A 37 -13.46 -6.19 2.96
C GLY A 37 -12.72 -4.94 2.48
N LYS A 38 -11.83 -5.07 1.50
CA LYS A 38 -11.16 -3.91 0.88
C LYS A 38 -12.12 -3.11 -0.01
N ARG A 39 -13.01 -3.79 -0.74
CA ARG A 39 -14.00 -3.17 -1.61
C ARG A 39 -14.98 -2.27 -0.85
N ALA A 40 -15.36 -2.67 0.37
CA ALA A 40 -16.25 -1.91 1.24
C ALA A 40 -15.75 -0.48 1.54
N VAL A 41 -14.44 -0.23 1.51
CA VAL A 41 -13.87 1.13 1.66
C VAL A 41 -14.30 2.05 0.52
N TYR A 42 -14.48 1.50 -0.68
CA TYR A 42 -14.88 2.25 -1.88
C TYR A 42 -16.39 2.24 -2.15
N ASP A 43 -17.08 1.23 -1.63
CA ASP A 43 -18.51 0.99 -1.88
C ASP A 43 -19.43 1.62 -0.81
N ASP A 44 -18.89 2.40 0.14
CA ASP A 44 -19.68 3.13 1.14
C ASP A 44 -20.45 4.30 0.50
N LEU A 45 -21.66 3.99 -0.01
CA LEU A 45 -22.56 4.95 -0.64
C LEU A 45 -22.91 6.13 0.26
N MET A 46 -23.03 5.93 1.58
CA MET A 46 -23.34 7.01 2.51
C MET A 46 -22.19 8.01 2.56
N THR A 47 -20.95 7.52 2.68
CA THR A 47 -19.75 8.35 2.65
C THR A 47 -19.59 9.06 1.31
N ILE A 48 -19.78 8.36 0.19
CA ILE A 48 -19.74 8.93 -1.16
C ILE A 48 -20.74 10.08 -1.31
N ARG A 49 -22.01 9.86 -0.96
CA ARG A 49 -23.06 10.89 -1.04
C ARG A 49 -22.72 12.13 -0.24
N ARG A 50 -22.25 11.94 1.00
CA ARG A 50 -21.82 13.05 1.86
C ARG A 50 -20.65 13.80 1.21
N GLY A 51 -19.64 13.10 0.73
CA GLY A 51 -18.49 13.71 0.04
C GLY A 51 -18.90 14.55 -1.17
N LEU A 52 -19.78 14.02 -2.03
CA LEU A 52 -20.30 14.75 -3.19
C LEU A 52 -21.06 16.03 -2.81
N ARG A 53 -21.76 16.04 -1.67
CA ARG A 53 -22.51 17.19 -1.15
C ARG A 53 -21.61 18.28 -0.54
N MET A 54 -20.41 17.93 -0.09
CA MET A 54 -19.48 18.88 0.55
C MET A 54 -18.84 19.88 -0.43
N HIS A 55 -18.93 19.66 -1.75
CA HIS A 55 -18.36 20.54 -2.78
C HIS A 55 -19.21 21.76 -3.16
N LYS A 56 -19.87 22.42 -2.21
CA LYS A 56 -20.56 23.70 -2.51
C LYS A 56 -19.52 24.84 -2.55
N PRO A 57 -19.51 25.74 -3.55
CA PRO A 57 -20.53 25.98 -4.59
C PRO A 57 -20.30 25.31 -5.95
N ARG A 58 -19.22 24.53 -6.16
CA ARG A 58 -18.93 23.86 -7.44
C ARG A 58 -19.23 22.36 -7.35
N PRO A 59 -20.49 21.93 -7.61
CA PRO A 59 -20.85 20.53 -7.53
C PRO A 59 -19.99 19.69 -8.46
N ILE A 60 -19.63 18.49 -8.01
CA ILE A 60 -19.16 17.46 -8.92
C ILE A 60 -20.39 16.99 -9.69
N VAL A 61 -20.50 17.38 -10.96
CA VAL A 61 -21.67 17.06 -11.80
C VAL A 61 -21.45 15.68 -12.44
N PRO A 62 -22.48 14.80 -12.45
CA PRO A 62 -22.44 13.56 -13.20
C PRO A 62 -22.12 13.82 -14.69
N LYS A 63 -21.40 12.88 -15.33
CA LYS A 63 -21.18 12.95 -16.79
C LYS A 63 -22.48 12.77 -17.58
N ASP A 64 -23.34 11.89 -17.08
CA ASP A 64 -24.67 11.66 -17.62
C ASP A 64 -25.64 12.71 -17.07
N LYS A 65 -26.19 13.55 -17.95
CA LYS A 65 -27.11 14.63 -17.56
C LYS A 65 -28.46 14.13 -17.05
N SER A 66 -28.81 12.86 -17.27
CA SER A 66 -30.02 12.24 -16.72
C SER A 66 -29.90 11.92 -15.23
N VAL A 67 -28.66 11.81 -14.73
CA VAL A 67 -28.39 11.52 -13.33
C VAL A 67 -28.51 12.81 -12.52
N GLN A 68 -29.39 12.82 -11.51
CA GLN A 68 -29.51 13.96 -10.61
C GLN A 68 -28.23 14.08 -9.74
N PRO A 69 -27.62 15.28 -9.64
CA PRO A 69 -26.51 15.50 -8.70
C PRO A 69 -26.87 15.08 -7.27
N TRP A 70 -25.91 14.48 -6.57
CA TRP A 70 -26.03 13.98 -5.18
C TRP A 70 -27.08 12.87 -4.92
N SER A 71 -27.70 12.33 -5.97
CA SER A 71 -28.58 11.15 -5.88
C SER A 71 -27.79 9.87 -5.56
N ASP A 72 -28.51 8.81 -5.21
CA ASP A 72 -27.92 7.47 -5.08
C ASP A 72 -27.28 7.00 -6.38
N GLN A 73 -27.94 7.23 -7.52
CA GLN A 73 -27.39 6.92 -8.84
C GLN A 73 -26.09 7.70 -9.14
N HIS A 74 -26.00 8.96 -8.71
CA HIS A 74 -24.74 9.71 -8.83
C HIS A 74 -23.64 9.11 -7.95
N ALA A 75 -23.96 8.72 -6.72
CA ALA A 75 -23.01 8.11 -5.80
C ALA A 75 -22.54 6.73 -6.25
N GLU A 76 -23.43 5.93 -6.84
CA GLU A 76 -23.07 4.64 -7.43
C GLU A 76 -21.93 4.76 -8.42
N GLY A 77 -21.90 5.85 -9.21
CA GLY A 77 -20.84 6.16 -10.16
C GLY A 77 -19.44 6.30 -9.56
N TYR A 78 -19.29 6.32 -8.24
CA TYR A 78 -18.02 6.38 -7.52
C TYR A 78 -17.67 5.10 -6.77
N THR A 79 -18.51 4.07 -6.81
CA THR A 79 -18.20 2.75 -6.23
C THR A 79 -17.05 2.06 -6.96
N PHE A 80 -16.47 1.02 -6.37
CA PHE A 80 -15.26 0.39 -6.90
C PHE A 80 -15.43 -0.15 -8.31
N LYS A 81 -16.64 -0.59 -8.68
CA LYS A 81 -16.98 -1.10 -10.02
C LYS A 81 -16.68 -0.11 -11.16
N HIS A 82 -16.53 1.18 -10.85
CA HIS A 82 -16.21 2.23 -11.83
C HIS A 82 -14.73 2.63 -11.87
N PHE A 83 -13.90 2.09 -10.97
CA PHE A 83 -12.45 2.16 -11.12
C PHE A 83 -12.03 1.27 -12.30
N LYS A 84 -10.98 1.67 -13.01
CA LYS A 84 -10.50 0.94 -14.18
C LYS A 84 -9.06 0.49 -13.99
N ALA A 85 -8.79 -0.79 -14.26
CA ALA A 85 -7.45 -1.35 -14.27
C ALA A 85 -6.52 -0.64 -15.27
N ALA A 86 -7.00 -0.34 -16.49
CA ALA A 86 -6.20 0.31 -17.53
C ALA A 86 -6.19 1.86 -17.48
N GLY A 87 -6.88 2.50 -16.52
CA GLY A 87 -7.06 3.94 -16.57
C GLY A 87 -7.26 4.62 -15.22
N ALA A 88 -6.48 5.67 -14.98
CA ALA A 88 -6.45 6.46 -13.75
C ALA A 88 -7.58 7.51 -13.64
N ASN A 89 -8.49 7.63 -14.61
CA ASN A 89 -9.40 8.79 -14.71
C ASN A 89 -10.82 8.58 -14.18
N THR A 90 -11.20 7.34 -13.84
CA THR A 90 -12.55 7.02 -13.34
C THR A 90 -12.48 6.31 -12.00
N PRO A 91 -13.41 6.62 -11.07
CA PRO A 91 -14.50 7.61 -11.17
C PRO A 91 -14.03 9.07 -11.06
N TYR A 92 -12.80 9.28 -10.62
CA TYR A 92 -12.04 10.52 -10.66
C TYR A 92 -10.57 10.20 -10.95
N ARG A 93 -9.70 11.22 -11.12
CA ARG A 93 -8.24 11.00 -11.22
C ARG A 93 -7.67 10.34 -9.95
N ASN A 94 -7.15 9.13 -10.09
CA ASN A 94 -6.69 8.27 -9.01
C ASN A 94 -5.39 7.55 -9.36
N GLN A 95 -4.59 7.27 -8.33
CA GLN A 95 -3.31 6.58 -8.44
C GLN A 95 -3.39 5.23 -7.72
N ALA A 96 -2.87 4.19 -8.37
CA ALA A 96 -2.67 2.89 -7.72
C ALA A 96 -1.35 2.95 -6.95
N GLN A 97 -1.46 3.13 -5.64
CA GLN A 97 -0.34 3.38 -4.75
C GLN A 97 0.06 2.11 -4.01
N HIS A 98 1.37 1.86 -3.94
CA HIS A 98 1.93 0.81 -3.10
C HIS A 98 1.83 1.17 -1.62
N MET A 99 1.33 0.24 -0.79
CA MET A 99 1.26 0.33 0.66
C MET A 99 2.65 0.16 1.30
N ILE A 100 3.44 -0.80 0.84
CA ILE A 100 4.88 -0.85 1.07
C ILE A 100 5.51 -0.19 -0.16
N PRO A 101 6.06 1.03 -0.04
CA PRO A 101 6.62 1.76 -1.17
C PRO A 101 7.85 1.05 -1.73
N VAL A 102 8.16 1.26 -3.01
CA VAL A 102 9.35 0.65 -3.66
C VAL A 102 10.64 1.07 -2.96
N GLU A 103 10.68 2.31 -2.47
CA GLU A 103 11.80 2.89 -1.72
C GLU A 103 12.09 2.14 -0.41
N PHE A 104 11.14 1.36 0.10
CA PHE A 104 11.33 0.44 1.22
C PHE A 104 12.43 -0.59 0.91
N PHE A 105 12.54 -1.05 -0.34
CA PHE A 105 13.53 -2.00 -0.82
C PHE A 105 14.68 -1.30 -1.57
N SER A 106 15.27 -0.28 -0.94
CA SER A 106 16.45 0.39 -1.45
C SER A 106 17.65 0.15 -0.56
N VAL A 107 18.87 0.26 -1.12
CA VAL A 107 20.12 0.19 -0.36
C VAL A 107 20.13 1.19 0.80
N LYS A 108 19.53 2.37 0.62
CA LYS A 108 19.40 3.39 1.67
C LYS A 108 18.49 2.95 2.83
N SER A 109 17.45 2.16 2.54
CA SER A 109 16.45 1.74 3.53
C SER A 109 16.88 0.47 4.26
N ILE A 110 17.35 -0.54 3.54
CA ILE A 110 17.63 -1.86 4.12
C ILE A 110 19.09 -2.30 4.04
N GLY A 111 19.98 -1.61 3.31
CA GLY A 111 21.37 -2.03 3.12
C GLY A 111 21.57 -2.87 1.84
N ALA A 112 22.83 -3.02 1.41
CA ALA A 112 23.17 -3.69 0.15
C ALA A 112 23.10 -5.21 0.28
N ASP A 113 23.71 -5.76 1.32
CA ASP A 113 23.75 -7.21 1.57
C ASP A 113 22.35 -7.73 1.89
N GLU A 114 21.60 -7.00 2.71
CA GLU A 114 20.21 -7.32 3.04
C GLU A 114 19.30 -7.22 1.80
N LEU A 115 19.56 -6.28 0.89
CA LEU A 115 18.82 -6.20 -0.38
C LEU A 115 19.14 -7.38 -1.29
N ALA A 116 20.39 -7.84 -1.38
CA ALA A 116 20.78 -9.02 -2.15
C ALA A 116 20.08 -10.28 -1.63
N VAL A 117 20.00 -10.42 -0.31
CA VAL A 117 19.23 -11.44 0.40
C VAL A 117 17.74 -11.34 0.08
N MET A 118 17.17 -10.13 0.17
CA MET A 118 15.75 -9.89 -0.13
C MET A 118 15.39 -10.28 -1.57
N GLN A 119 16.32 -10.18 -2.53
CA GLN A 119 16.08 -10.59 -3.92
C GLN A 119 15.80 -12.09 -4.10
N LYS A 120 16.17 -12.94 -3.15
CA LYS A 120 15.88 -14.39 -3.20
C LYS A 120 14.58 -14.77 -2.52
N VAL A 121 13.98 -13.86 -1.76
CA VAL A 121 12.68 -14.06 -1.12
C VAL A 121 11.59 -14.08 -2.19
N ASP A 122 10.65 -15.04 -2.11
CA ASP A 122 9.51 -15.09 -3.03
C ASP A 122 8.44 -14.05 -2.65
N TYR A 123 8.69 -12.81 -3.07
CA TYR A 123 7.83 -11.68 -2.79
C TYR A 123 7.73 -10.73 -3.99
N ASP A 124 6.50 -10.42 -4.40
CA ASP A 124 6.23 -9.42 -5.44
C ASP A 124 5.62 -8.16 -4.83
N ILE A 125 6.32 -7.03 -4.89
CA ILE A 125 5.81 -5.74 -4.42
C ILE A 125 4.59 -5.27 -5.21
N ASN A 126 4.41 -5.72 -6.45
CA ASN A 126 3.28 -5.38 -7.32
C ASN A 126 2.08 -6.29 -7.11
N ASN A 127 2.11 -7.21 -6.13
CA ASN A 127 0.95 -8.00 -5.77
C ASN A 127 -0.24 -7.09 -5.41
N GLY A 128 -1.47 -7.53 -5.70
CA GLY A 128 -2.65 -6.69 -5.53
C GLY A 128 -3.00 -6.37 -4.08
N GLU A 129 -2.49 -7.14 -3.11
CA GLU A 129 -2.68 -6.87 -1.68
C GLU A 129 -1.93 -5.61 -1.23
N ASN A 130 -0.81 -5.31 -1.88
CA ASN A 130 0.02 -4.13 -1.62
C ASN A 130 -0.51 -2.85 -2.28
N ILE A 131 -1.68 -2.84 -2.92
CA ILE A 131 -2.13 -1.71 -3.75
C ILE A 131 -3.42 -1.10 -3.19
N ILE A 132 -3.46 0.22 -3.13
CA ILE A 132 -4.64 1.03 -2.80
C ILE A 132 -4.87 2.10 -3.88
N PHE A 133 -6.12 2.43 -4.19
CA PHE A 133 -6.46 3.50 -5.13
C PHE A 133 -6.71 4.80 -4.38
N LEU A 134 -5.77 5.74 -4.45
CA LEU A 134 -5.88 7.03 -3.79
C LEU A 134 -6.33 8.11 -4.79
N PRO A 135 -7.17 9.07 -4.36
CA PRO A 135 -7.43 10.25 -5.15
C PRO A 135 -6.15 11.05 -5.44
N GLU A 136 -5.99 11.52 -6.66
CA GLU A 136 -4.88 12.40 -7.04
C GLU A 136 -5.10 13.82 -6.50
N HIS A 137 -6.35 14.27 -6.47
CA HIS A 137 -6.70 15.62 -6.03
C HIS A 137 -7.31 15.63 -4.63
N ALA A 138 -6.91 16.58 -3.80
CA ALA A 138 -7.44 16.78 -2.46
C ALA A 138 -8.96 16.97 -2.43
N SER A 139 -9.54 17.57 -3.48
CA SER A 139 -10.99 17.69 -3.64
C SER A 139 -11.71 16.35 -3.78
N LYS A 140 -11.03 15.23 -4.01
CA LYS A 140 -11.67 13.92 -4.15
C LYS A 140 -11.53 13.04 -2.91
N VAL A 141 -10.74 13.46 -1.92
CA VAL A 141 -10.53 12.78 -0.62
C VAL A 141 -11.82 12.49 0.12
N VAL A 142 -12.76 13.45 0.09
CA VAL A 142 -14.02 13.36 0.85
C VAL A 142 -14.98 12.31 0.30
N ILE A 143 -14.81 11.86 -0.95
CA ILE A 143 -15.71 10.90 -1.61
C ILE A 143 -15.56 9.51 -0.97
N HIS A 144 -14.33 9.07 -0.72
CA HIS A 144 -14.06 7.75 -0.12
C HIS A 144 -13.42 7.84 1.26
N ARG A 145 -13.21 9.05 1.79
CA ARG A 145 -12.43 9.30 3.00
C ARG A 145 -11.05 8.62 2.94
N LEU A 146 -10.38 8.78 1.81
CA LEU A 146 -9.02 8.30 1.57
C LEU A 146 -8.09 9.48 1.36
N PRO A 147 -6.85 9.46 1.88
CA PRO A 147 -5.93 10.58 1.71
C PRO A 147 -5.62 10.76 0.23
N ASN A 148 -5.34 12.00 -0.19
CA ASN A 148 -4.84 12.17 -1.55
C ASN A 148 -3.41 11.66 -1.63
N HIS A 149 -3.00 11.32 -2.85
CA HIS A 149 -1.60 11.02 -3.15
C HIS A 149 -0.76 12.31 -3.09
N CYS A 150 -0.46 12.79 -1.89
CA CYS A 150 0.58 13.78 -1.62
C CYS A 150 1.78 13.05 -1.01
N GLY A 151 2.97 13.21 -1.59
CA GLY A 151 4.15 12.39 -1.29
C GLY A 151 4.69 12.45 0.16
N SER A 152 4.05 13.17 1.07
CA SER A 152 4.45 13.24 2.48
C SER A 152 3.27 12.99 3.41
N HIS A 153 3.30 11.83 4.07
CA HIS A 153 2.42 11.47 5.19
C HIS A 153 3.32 11.13 6.38
N PRO A 154 3.66 12.09 7.27
CA PRO A 154 4.72 11.91 8.27
C PRO A 154 4.56 10.67 9.16
N VAL A 155 3.33 10.36 9.57
CA VAL A 155 3.00 9.17 10.38
C VAL A 155 3.29 7.90 9.60
N TYR A 156 2.75 7.80 8.39
CA TYR A 156 2.98 6.68 7.49
C TYR A 156 4.47 6.51 7.17
N ASN A 157 5.16 7.60 6.83
CA ASN A 157 6.58 7.61 6.53
C ASN A 157 7.42 7.12 7.73
N ARG A 158 7.03 7.49 8.95
CA ARG A 158 7.69 7.00 10.18
C ARG A 158 7.48 5.50 10.36
N VAL A 159 6.26 5.00 10.17
CA VAL A 159 5.96 3.56 10.26
C VAL A 159 6.77 2.79 9.21
N VAL A 160 6.71 3.21 7.94
CA VAL A 160 7.47 2.59 6.84
C VAL A 160 8.97 2.57 7.14
N LYS A 161 9.54 3.68 7.62
CA LYS A 161 10.97 3.76 7.99
C LYS A 161 11.32 2.82 9.15
N THR A 162 10.46 2.73 10.16
CA THR A 162 10.66 1.86 11.32
C THR A 162 10.65 0.39 10.90
N GLU A 163 9.69 0.01 10.07
CA GLU A 163 9.55 -1.37 9.58
C GLU A 163 10.67 -1.74 8.60
N ALA A 164 11.19 -0.79 7.81
CA ALA A 164 12.36 -1.02 6.97
C ALA A 164 13.61 -1.31 7.83
N ALA A 165 13.81 -0.54 8.91
CA ALA A 165 14.91 -0.77 9.84
C ALA A 165 14.78 -2.13 10.56
N ARG A 166 13.54 -2.52 10.93
CA ARG A 166 13.27 -3.84 11.52
C ARG A 166 13.57 -4.97 10.54
N LEU A 167 13.12 -4.86 9.29
CA LEU A 167 13.42 -5.85 8.25
C LEU A 167 14.94 -5.95 8.06
N ARG A 168 15.65 -4.82 7.94
CA ARG A 168 17.11 -4.79 7.85
C ARG A 168 17.78 -5.59 8.96
N GLN A 169 17.47 -5.28 10.22
CA GLN A 169 18.06 -5.99 11.36
C GLN A 169 17.81 -7.48 11.32
N ARG A 170 16.64 -7.90 10.86
CA ARG A 170 16.27 -9.30 10.74
C ARG A 170 17.05 -10.00 9.62
N LEU A 171 17.14 -9.37 8.45
CA LEU A 171 17.92 -9.90 7.32
C LEU A 171 19.40 -9.99 7.70
N GLN A 172 19.94 -8.98 8.38
CA GLN A 172 21.31 -9.00 8.89
C GLN A 172 21.54 -10.16 9.87
N LYS A 173 20.62 -10.42 10.81
CA LYS A 173 20.70 -11.58 11.71
C LYS A 173 20.69 -12.91 10.95
N ALA A 174 19.91 -13.01 9.87
CA ALA A 174 19.91 -14.19 9.02
C ALA A 174 21.25 -14.36 8.32
N ILE A 175 21.81 -13.29 7.74
CA ILE A 175 23.15 -13.27 7.13
C ILE A 175 24.21 -13.70 8.14
N ASP A 176 24.19 -13.13 9.34
CA ASP A 176 25.19 -13.41 10.38
C ASP A 176 25.14 -14.86 10.87
N LYS A 177 23.95 -15.46 10.92
CA LYS A 177 23.75 -16.86 11.31
C LYS A 177 24.18 -17.84 10.19
N ASP A 178 24.08 -17.42 8.94
CA ASP A 178 24.25 -18.25 7.74
C ASP A 178 25.63 -18.07 7.08
N LYS A 179 26.61 -17.49 7.79
CA LYS A 179 27.98 -17.25 7.30
C LYS A 179 28.73 -18.54 6.92
N ASP A 180 28.27 -19.70 7.39
CA ASP A 180 28.97 -20.97 7.24
C ASP A 180 28.38 -21.90 6.16
N HIS A 181 27.31 -21.52 5.44
CA HIS A 181 26.62 -22.44 4.52
C HIS A 181 26.84 -22.10 3.04
N THR A 182 27.01 -23.15 2.22
CA THR A 182 27.19 -23.08 0.77
C THR A 182 25.90 -22.90 -0.01
N GLU A 183 24.73 -22.98 0.63
CA GLU A 183 23.42 -22.67 0.07
C GLU A 183 22.62 -21.82 1.06
N TRP A 184 22.29 -20.58 0.67
CA TRP A 184 21.64 -19.60 1.52
C TRP A 184 20.13 -19.67 1.33
N ASN A 185 19.39 -19.87 2.43
CA ASN A 185 17.93 -19.90 2.43
C ASN A 185 17.39 -18.64 3.13
N PRO A 186 16.66 -17.75 2.42
CA PRO A 186 15.99 -16.63 3.06
C PRO A 186 15.05 -17.13 4.16
N PRO A 187 14.85 -16.37 5.26
CA PRO A 187 13.84 -16.75 6.25
C PRO A 187 12.47 -16.86 5.58
N GLU A 188 11.89 -18.06 5.63
CA GLU A 188 10.68 -18.42 4.86
C GLU A 188 9.44 -17.61 5.24
N ASP A 189 9.46 -16.96 6.41
CA ASP A 189 8.36 -16.19 6.93
C ASP A 189 8.36 -14.70 6.52
N ILE A 190 9.45 -14.19 5.91
CA ILE A 190 9.52 -12.80 5.41
C ILE A 190 8.34 -12.43 4.49
N PRO A 191 7.92 -13.26 3.50
CA PRO A 191 6.76 -12.95 2.67
C PRO A 191 5.47 -12.76 3.48
N ALA A 192 5.25 -13.58 4.51
CA ALA A 192 4.07 -13.49 5.35
C ALA A 192 4.10 -12.20 6.21
N GLU A 193 5.27 -11.82 6.72
CA GLU A 193 5.45 -10.57 7.45
C GLU A 193 5.19 -9.34 6.58
N LEU A 194 5.72 -9.33 5.35
CA LEU A 194 5.48 -8.25 4.41
C LEU A 194 4.00 -8.13 4.07
N LYS A 195 3.27 -9.25 3.86
CA LYS A 195 1.81 -9.22 3.66
C LYS A 195 1.07 -8.68 4.90
N SER A 196 1.50 -9.07 6.11
CA SER A 196 0.95 -8.52 7.35
C SER A 196 1.19 -7.01 7.48
N LEU A 197 2.37 -6.54 7.06
CA LEU A 197 2.70 -5.12 7.01
C LEU A 197 1.83 -4.37 5.99
N GLN A 198 1.61 -4.92 4.78
CA GLN A 198 0.68 -4.33 3.79
C GLN A 198 -0.72 -4.11 4.37
N LYS A 199 -1.25 -5.11 5.08
CA LYS A 199 -2.55 -5.04 5.76
C LYS A 199 -2.57 -3.97 6.85
N SER A 200 -1.49 -3.87 7.63
CA SER A 200 -1.36 -2.87 8.70
C SER A 200 -1.31 -1.45 8.14
N LEU A 201 -0.52 -1.25 7.08
CA LEU A 201 -0.44 0.04 6.38
C LEU A 201 -1.78 0.38 5.71
N TRP A 202 -2.49 -0.59 5.12
CA TRP A 202 -3.82 -0.36 4.54
C TRP A 202 -4.77 0.22 5.59
N ASN A 203 -4.83 -0.43 6.76
CA ASN A 203 -5.65 0.00 7.87
C ASN A 203 -5.26 1.39 8.39
N LEU A 204 -3.96 1.69 8.45
CA LEU A 204 -3.47 3.02 8.80
C LEU A 204 -3.97 4.07 7.79
N THR A 205 -3.79 3.82 6.49
CA THR A 205 -4.19 4.73 5.41
C THR A 205 -5.69 5.02 5.41
N VAL A 206 -6.53 4.00 5.58
CA VAL A 206 -7.99 4.17 5.66
C VAL A 206 -8.39 4.98 6.91
N ARG A 207 -7.63 4.89 8.00
CA ARG A 207 -7.91 5.64 9.25
C ARG A 207 -7.45 7.09 9.21
N MET A 208 -6.38 7.44 8.50
CA MET A 208 -5.78 8.78 8.53
C MET A 208 -6.75 9.92 8.16
N VAL A 209 -7.79 9.66 7.37
CA VAL A 209 -8.82 10.67 7.05
C VAL A 209 -9.97 10.71 8.05
N GLY A 210 -10.20 9.60 8.78
CA GLY A 210 -11.26 9.50 9.78
C GLY A 210 -11.01 10.31 11.05
N VAL A 211 -9.75 10.63 11.37
CA VAL A 211 -9.38 11.27 12.66
C VAL A 211 -9.23 12.80 12.57
N GLY A 212 -9.27 13.39 11.37
CA GLY A 212 -8.75 14.73 11.17
C GLY A 212 -7.23 14.78 11.41
N LEU A 213 -6.51 15.64 10.70
CA LEU A 213 -5.05 15.78 10.83
C LEU A 213 -4.58 16.17 12.25
N SER A 214 -5.52 16.49 13.15
CA SER A 214 -5.28 17.00 14.50
C SER A 214 -5.12 15.93 15.59
N ASN A 215 -5.59 14.70 15.40
CA ASN A 215 -5.63 13.67 16.46
C ASN A 215 -4.65 12.51 16.22
N ILE A 216 -3.48 12.83 15.66
CA ILE A 216 -2.43 11.88 15.30
C ILE A 216 -1.82 11.17 16.54
N ASN A 217 -1.83 11.81 17.71
CA ASN A 217 -1.23 11.27 18.93
C ASN A 217 -1.96 10.04 19.52
N GLU A 218 -3.22 9.79 19.15
CA GLU A 218 -3.96 8.62 19.63
C GLU A 218 -3.68 7.35 18.83
N LEU A 219 -3.23 7.46 17.58
CA LEU A 219 -2.85 6.31 16.75
C LEU A 219 -1.55 5.65 17.24
N GLU A 220 -0.61 6.43 17.81
CA GLU A 220 0.64 5.93 18.39
C GLU A 220 0.42 5.12 19.68
N LYS A 221 -0.61 5.46 20.46
CA LYS A 221 -0.89 4.80 21.74
C LYS A 221 -1.68 3.48 21.62
N GLY A 222 -2.32 3.24 20.47
CA GLY A 222 -3.37 2.22 20.39
C GLY A 222 -3.04 0.87 19.73
N LYS A 223 -2.22 0.80 18.66
CA LYS A 223 -2.33 -0.35 17.72
C LYS A 223 -1.07 -0.83 16.97
N LEU A 224 0.14 -0.46 17.37
CA LEU A 224 1.38 -1.00 16.75
C LEU A 224 2.15 -2.01 17.61
N ALA A 225 1.52 -2.58 18.64
CA ALA A 225 2.02 -3.84 19.18
C ALA A 225 1.64 -4.96 18.18
N PRO A 226 2.59 -5.65 17.54
CA PRO A 226 2.27 -6.92 16.91
C PRO A 226 1.70 -7.82 18.01
N SER A 227 0.57 -8.48 17.73
CA SER A 227 0.07 -9.53 18.61
C SER A 227 1.20 -10.55 18.77
N ALA A 228 1.81 -10.56 19.95
CA ALA A 228 2.60 -11.70 20.39
C ALA A 228 1.67 -12.90 20.35
N GLY A 229 2.08 -13.94 19.63
CA GLY A 229 1.30 -15.15 19.47
C GLY A 229 0.90 -15.72 20.83
N SER A 230 -0.33 -16.25 20.84
CA SER A 230 -0.81 -17.24 21.79
C SER A 230 -1.16 -18.48 20.99
#